data_AF-A0A4Q7V405-F1
#
_entry.id   AF-A0A4Q7V405-F1
#
_cell.length_a   1.000
_cell.length_b   1.000
_cell.length_c   1.000
_cell.angle_alpha   90.00
_cell.angle_beta   90.00
_cell.angle_gamma   90.00
#
_symmetry.space_group_name_H-M   'P 1'
#
loop_
_entity.id
_entity.type
_entity.pdbx_description
1 polymer ?
#
loop_
_entity_poly.entity_id
_entity_poly.type
_entity_poly.pdbx_seq_one_letter_code
_entity_poly.pdbx_strand_id
1 'polypeptide(L)'
;MTRPALVVRDGRHPFEVAVLIACVVIGVFGLVGPQLRSAAIDLAWGSLASAAWYALVGGFALLGLWAVTCPRLGDSRLRQVALLRVHLSPLLRPISLRRSLQVERVAMYGMGWPLCAFLPAALASSGPAGATAGSVFLGLAIASGVRIRQIHVDLRKLDTLVTVGVESTPVISDPDGE
;
A
#
# COMPACT_ATOMS: atom_id res chain seq x y z
N MET A 1 -15.07 -24.45 -20.68
CA MET A 1 -15.33 -23.42 -19.65
C MET A 1 -14.10 -22.55 -19.49
N THR A 2 -14.13 -21.31 -19.99
CA THR A 2 -13.04 -20.34 -19.84
C THR A 2 -13.02 -19.82 -18.41
N ARG A 3 -12.01 -20.19 -17.62
CA ARG A 3 -11.79 -19.60 -16.28
C ARG A 3 -11.77 -18.07 -16.42
N PRO A 4 -12.51 -17.31 -15.60
CA PRO A 4 -12.45 -15.86 -15.65
C PRO A 4 -11.01 -15.44 -15.39
N ALA A 5 -10.38 -14.83 -16.39
CA ALA A 5 -9.05 -14.29 -16.25
C ALA A 5 -9.08 -13.32 -15.08
N LEU A 6 -8.23 -13.60 -14.09
CA LEU A 6 -8.07 -12.82 -12.89
C LEU A 6 -7.42 -11.49 -13.29
N VAL A 7 -8.22 -10.55 -13.80
CA VAL A 7 -7.80 -9.16 -14.03
C VAL A 7 -7.83 -8.48 -12.66
N VAL A 8 -6.93 -8.90 -11.77
CA VAL A 8 -6.42 -7.98 -10.74
C VAL A 8 -5.83 -6.84 -11.55
N ARG A 9 -6.37 -5.63 -11.34
CA ARG A 9 -5.96 -4.45 -12.10
C ARG A 9 -4.49 -4.17 -11.79
N ASP A 10 -3.59 -4.73 -12.60
CA ASP A 10 -2.15 -4.46 -12.55
C ASP A 10 -1.81 -2.98 -12.84
N GLY A 11 -2.79 -2.20 -13.33
CA GLY A 11 -2.54 -0.98 -14.11
C GLY A 11 -3.11 0.35 -13.59
N ARG A 12 -3.42 0.55 -12.30
CA ARG A 12 -3.88 1.88 -11.81
C ARG A 12 -3.04 2.51 -10.68
N HIS A 13 -1.74 2.21 -10.64
CA HIS A 13 -0.86 2.65 -9.56
C HIS A 13 0.09 3.84 -9.82
N PRO A 14 0.17 4.52 -11.00
CA PRO A 14 1.18 5.58 -11.15
C PRO A 14 0.90 6.75 -10.19
N PHE A 15 -0.37 7.08 -9.98
CA PHE A 15 -0.77 8.11 -9.02
C PHE A 15 -0.49 7.70 -7.58
N GLU A 16 -0.79 6.45 -7.21
CA GLU A 16 -0.53 5.93 -5.86
C GLU A 16 0.97 5.85 -5.55
N VAL A 17 1.78 5.41 -6.52
CA VAL A 17 3.24 5.40 -6.41
C VAL A 17 3.78 6.83 -6.31
N ALA A 18 3.27 7.77 -7.10
CA ALA A 18 3.65 9.18 -7.00
C ALA A 18 3.28 9.77 -5.62
N VAL A 19 2.11 9.42 -5.08
CA VAL A 19 1.66 9.79 -3.74
C VAL A 19 2.59 9.20 -2.67
N LEU A 20 2.94 7.92 -2.77
CA LEU A 20 3.88 7.26 -1.85
C LEU A 20 5.26 7.91 -1.93
N ILE A 21 5.79 8.17 -3.12
CA ILE A 21 7.06 8.87 -3.32
C ILE A 21 7.00 10.27 -2.70
N ALA A 22 5.93 11.02 -2.91
CA ALA A 22 5.75 12.34 -2.30
C ALA A 22 5.76 12.23 -0.77
N CYS A 23 5.08 11.25 -0.17
CA CYS A 23 5.11 11.03 1.27
C CYS A 23 6.50 10.63 1.80
N VAL A 24 7.25 9.80 1.07
CA VAL A 24 8.64 9.45 1.41
C VAL A 24 9.51 10.71 1.38
N VAL A 25 9.41 11.50 0.31
CA VAL A 25 10.14 12.74 0.13
C VAL A 25 9.84 13.71 1.28
N ILE A 26 8.56 13.95 1.60
CA ILE A 26 8.14 14.80 2.72
C ILE A 26 8.70 14.30 4.05
N GLY A 27 8.60 12.99 4.32
CA GLY A 27 9.12 12.39 5.54
C GLY A 27 10.65 12.54 5.69
N VAL A 28 11.40 12.26 4.62
CA VAL A 28 12.86 12.35 4.61
C VAL A 28 13.33 13.80 4.73
N PHE A 29 12.73 14.73 3.99
CA PHE A 29 13.07 16.16 4.09
C PHE A 29 12.80 16.70 5.49
N GLY A 30 11.66 16.34 6.09
CA GLY A 30 11.36 16.74 7.46
C GLY A 30 12.31 16.13 8.50
N LEU A 31 12.84 14.93 8.28
CA LEU A 31 13.80 14.32 9.19
C LEU A 31 15.22 14.89 9.07
N VAL A 32 15.72 15.04 7.84
CA VAL A 32 17.12 15.40 7.56
C VAL A 32 17.34 16.93 7.58
N GLY A 33 16.30 17.72 7.30
CA GLY A 33 16.35 19.17 7.36
C GLY A 33 15.34 19.73 8.37
N PRO A 34 15.67 19.84 9.66
CA PRO A 34 14.77 20.43 10.67
C PRO A 34 14.29 21.83 10.29
N GLN A 35 15.13 22.63 9.63
CA GLN A 35 14.80 23.95 9.09
C GLN A 35 13.76 23.94 7.96
N LEU A 36 13.50 22.77 7.36
CA LEU A 36 12.48 22.56 6.32
C LEU A 36 11.16 22.04 6.90
N ARG A 37 11.12 21.74 8.21
CA ARG A 37 9.88 21.38 8.88
C ARG A 37 8.95 22.58 8.88
N SER A 38 7.67 22.32 8.69
CA SER A 38 6.66 23.35 8.89
C SER A 38 6.74 23.91 10.31
N ALA A 39 7.08 25.19 10.44
CA ALA A 39 7.11 25.88 11.73
C ALA A 39 5.74 25.83 12.43
N ALA A 40 4.64 25.79 11.66
CA ALA A 40 3.30 25.63 12.21
C ALA A 40 3.11 24.26 12.88
N ILE A 41 3.73 23.20 12.34
CA ILE A 41 3.70 21.86 12.92
C ILE A 41 4.55 21.82 14.21
N ASP A 42 5.76 22.37 14.17
CA ASP A 42 6.65 22.41 15.33
C ASP A 42 6.04 23.21 16.49
N LEU A 43 5.32 24.30 16.18
CA LEU A 43 4.70 25.18 17.18
C LEU A 43 3.45 24.53 17.81
N ALA A 44 2.73 23.69 17.06
CA ALA A 44 1.53 23.03 17.55
C ALA A 44 1.84 21.82 18.46
N TRP A 45 2.91 21.05 18.19
CA TRP A 45 3.15 19.74 18.81
C TRP A 45 4.54 19.61 19.46
N GLY A 46 5.45 20.55 19.20
CA GLY A 46 6.85 20.46 19.59
C GLY A 46 7.70 19.67 18.59
N SER A 47 9.01 19.97 18.59
CA SER A 47 9.97 19.48 17.59
C SER A 47 10.17 17.96 17.57
N LEU A 48 9.93 17.29 18.70
CA LEU A 48 10.11 15.85 18.84
C LEU A 48 8.90 15.09 18.30
N ALA A 49 7.69 15.58 18.58
CA ALA A 49 6.46 15.02 18.05
C ALA A 49 6.34 15.24 16.54
N SER A 50 6.81 16.37 16.02
CA SER A 50 6.89 16.61 14.58
C SER A 50 7.90 15.68 13.90
N ALA A 51 9.08 15.47 14.49
CA ALA A 51 10.07 14.52 13.97
C ALA A 51 9.50 13.10 13.89
N ALA A 52 8.82 12.65 14.96
CA ALA A 52 8.15 11.35 14.99
C ALA A 52 7.08 11.25 13.90
N TRP A 53 6.34 12.33 13.65
CA TRP A 53 5.35 12.36 12.57
C TRP A 53 5.98 12.20 11.17
N TYR A 54 7.04 12.96 10.85
CA TYR A 54 7.75 12.81 9.57
C TYR A 54 8.34 11.40 9.41
N ALA A 55 8.84 10.81 10.51
CA ALA A 55 9.31 9.42 10.52
C ALA A 55 8.21 8.41 10.23
N LEU A 56 7.03 8.56 10.83
CA LEU A 56 5.90 7.68 10.58
C LEU A 56 5.40 7.80 9.14
N VAL A 57 5.20 9.02 8.64
CA VAL A 57 4.74 9.26 7.26
C VAL A 57 5.75 8.71 6.25
N GLY A 58 7.04 9.03 6.42
CA GLY A 58 8.10 8.54 5.54
C GLY A 58 8.28 7.02 5.62
N GLY A 59 8.27 6.45 6.82
CA GLY A 59 8.46 5.02 7.07
C GLY A 59 7.32 4.17 6.51
N PHE A 60 6.07 4.55 6.76
CA PHE A 60 4.92 3.82 6.19
C PHE A 60 4.81 4.03 4.67
N ALA A 61 5.18 5.20 4.14
CA ALA A 61 5.24 5.41 2.71
C ALA A 61 6.32 4.55 2.04
N LEU A 62 7.49 4.39 2.67
CA LEU A 62 8.53 3.46 2.23
C LEU A 62 8.03 2.01 2.25
N LEU A 63 7.34 1.61 3.31
CA LEU A 63 6.76 0.27 3.43
C LEU A 63 5.69 0.01 2.35
N GLY A 64 4.83 0.99 2.07
CA GLY A 64 3.84 0.93 1.00
C GLY A 64 4.50 0.86 -0.38
N LEU A 65 5.53 1.68 -0.61
CA LEU A 65 6.29 1.66 -1.86
C LEU A 65 7.00 0.32 -2.06
N TRP A 66 7.58 -0.24 -1.01
CA TRP A 66 8.18 -1.58 -1.01
C TRP A 66 7.13 -2.66 -1.32
N ALA A 67 5.96 -2.61 -0.68
CA ALA A 67 4.87 -3.56 -0.91
C ALA A 67 4.35 -3.54 -2.36
N VAL A 68 4.36 -2.37 -3.01
CA VAL A 68 3.95 -2.19 -4.41
C VAL A 68 5.05 -2.57 -5.42
N THR A 69 6.32 -2.35 -5.08
CA THR A 69 7.46 -2.52 -6.01
C THR A 69 8.14 -3.88 -5.93
N CYS A 70 8.29 -4.47 -4.73
CA CYS A 70 8.98 -5.74 -4.55
C CYS A 70 8.33 -6.94 -5.26
N PRO A 71 6.99 -7.10 -5.28
CA PRO A 71 6.37 -8.18 -6.04
C PRO A 71 6.70 -8.09 -7.54
N ARG A 72 6.82 -6.86 -8.08
CA ARG A 72 7.12 -6.63 -9.51
C ARG A 72 8.58 -6.95 -9.86
N LEU A 73 9.53 -6.65 -8.98
CA LEU A 73 10.93 -6.99 -9.18
C LEU A 73 11.14 -8.52 -9.15
N GLY A 74 10.40 -9.20 -8.28
CA GLY A 74 10.33 -10.67 -8.23
C GLY A 74 9.72 -11.26 -9.50
N ASP A 75 8.55 -10.77 -9.94
CA ASP A 75 7.86 -11.28 -11.14
C ASP A 75 8.64 -11.03 -12.44
N SER A 76 9.46 -9.98 -12.52
CA SER A 76 10.28 -9.71 -13.71
C SER A 76 11.42 -10.72 -13.88
N ARG A 77 12.10 -11.06 -12.77
CA ARG A 77 13.13 -12.11 -12.76
C ARG A 77 12.52 -13.51 -12.84
N LEU A 78 11.39 -13.73 -12.17
CA LEU A 78 10.65 -14.99 -12.23
C LEU A 78 9.99 -15.21 -13.58
N ARG A 79 9.58 -14.20 -14.35
CA ARG A 79 9.12 -14.40 -15.75
C ARG A 79 10.22 -14.93 -16.66
N GLN A 80 11.45 -14.48 -16.47
CA GLN A 80 12.60 -15.06 -17.19
C GLN A 80 12.86 -16.53 -16.79
N VAL A 81 12.52 -16.92 -15.56
CA VAL A 81 12.65 -18.32 -15.08
C VAL A 81 11.39 -19.16 -15.31
N ALA A 82 10.21 -18.54 -15.42
CA ALA A 82 8.90 -19.20 -15.51
C ALA A 82 8.61 -19.75 -16.91
N LEU A 83 9.34 -19.31 -17.94
CA LEU A 83 9.41 -20.03 -19.21
C LEU A 83 9.89 -21.49 -19.03
N LEU A 84 10.53 -21.81 -17.90
CA LEU A 84 11.01 -23.16 -17.54
C LEU A 84 10.15 -23.89 -16.48
N ARG A 85 9.15 -23.26 -15.84
CA ARG A 85 8.32 -23.88 -14.78
C ARG A 85 6.83 -23.58 -14.96
N VAL A 86 6.23 -24.21 -15.95
CA VAL A 86 4.80 -24.10 -16.28
C VAL A 86 3.87 -24.87 -15.31
N HIS A 87 4.40 -25.68 -14.37
CA HIS A 87 3.56 -26.59 -13.56
C HIS A 87 3.42 -26.29 -12.05
N LEU A 88 4.22 -25.39 -11.46
CA LEU A 88 4.23 -25.17 -10.00
C LEU A 88 3.60 -23.83 -9.54
N SER A 89 3.17 -23.00 -10.48
CA SER A 89 2.89 -21.57 -10.27
C SER A 89 1.44 -21.15 -9.89
N PRO A 90 0.35 -21.95 -10.04
CA PRO A 90 -0.99 -21.41 -9.81
C PRO A 90 -1.34 -21.25 -8.31
N LEU A 91 -0.75 -22.04 -7.40
CA LEU A 91 -1.09 -22.03 -5.97
C LEU A 91 -0.26 -21.02 -5.13
N LEU A 92 0.97 -20.72 -5.54
CA LEU A 92 1.88 -19.82 -4.80
C LEU A 92 1.61 -18.32 -5.08
N ARG A 93 1.01 -18.02 -6.24
CA ARG A 93 0.66 -16.67 -6.68
C ARG A 93 -0.41 -15.99 -5.81
N PRO A 94 -1.53 -16.62 -5.43
CA PRO A 94 -2.52 -16.00 -4.56
C PRO A 94 -1.98 -15.73 -3.14
N ILE A 95 -1.11 -16.59 -2.60
CA ILE A 95 -0.54 -16.42 -1.25
C ILE A 95 0.40 -15.21 -1.18
N SER A 96 1.28 -15.07 -2.17
CA SER A 96 2.21 -13.93 -2.26
C SER A 96 1.47 -12.61 -2.50
N LEU A 97 0.45 -12.60 -3.35
CA LEU A 97 -0.38 -11.42 -3.60
C LEU A 97 -1.17 -11.01 -2.36
N ARG A 98 -1.75 -11.97 -1.62
CA ARG A 98 -2.46 -11.70 -0.36
C ARG A 98 -1.57 -11.03 0.68
N ARG A 99 -0.33 -11.53 0.84
CA ARG A 99 0.66 -10.93 1.77
C ARG A 99 1.02 -9.51 1.34
N SER A 100 1.30 -9.28 0.06
CA SER A 100 1.60 -7.93 -0.46
C SER A 100 0.44 -6.96 -0.19
N LEU A 101 -0.80 -7.36 -0.49
CA LEU A 101 -1.99 -6.54 -0.21
C LEU A 101 -2.20 -6.28 1.29
N GLN A 102 -1.89 -7.23 2.16
CA GLN A 102 -1.95 -7.03 3.61
C GLN A 102 -0.90 -6.03 4.10
N VAL A 103 0.34 -6.13 3.63
CA VAL A 103 1.40 -5.16 3.97
C VAL A 103 1.05 -3.78 3.43
N GLU A 104 0.55 -3.69 2.21
CA GLU A 104 0.10 -2.44 1.62
C GLU A 104 -1.05 -1.83 2.43
N ARG A 105 -2.02 -2.66 2.86
CA ARG A 105 -3.10 -2.22 3.74
C ARG A 105 -2.56 -1.62 5.03
N VAL A 106 -1.64 -2.31 5.71
CA VAL A 106 -1.02 -1.82 6.96
C VAL A 106 -0.29 -0.51 6.73
N ALA A 107 0.47 -0.39 5.63
CA ALA A 107 1.13 0.85 5.25
C ALA A 107 0.14 2.01 5.04
N MET A 108 -0.98 1.77 4.35
CA MET A 108 -2.00 2.80 4.11
C MET A 108 -2.72 3.23 5.39
N TYR A 109 -3.02 2.30 6.31
CA TYR A 109 -3.56 2.66 7.63
C TYR A 109 -2.54 3.43 8.47
N GLY A 110 -1.29 2.99 8.46
CA GLY A 110 -0.18 3.62 9.16
C GLY A 110 0.12 5.04 8.66
N MET A 111 -0.13 5.32 7.38
CA MET A 111 -0.07 6.68 6.82
C MET A 111 -1.34 7.50 7.08
N GLY A 112 -2.51 6.89 6.94
CA GLY A 112 -3.79 7.59 7.06
C GLY A 112 -4.00 8.20 8.43
N TRP A 113 -3.61 7.50 9.50
CA TRP A 113 -3.71 8.00 10.87
C TRP A 113 -2.93 9.31 11.11
N PRO A 114 -1.61 9.38 10.86
CA PRO A 114 -0.84 10.62 11.03
C PRO A 114 -1.30 11.74 10.08
N LEU A 115 -1.75 11.42 8.86
CA LEU A 115 -2.32 12.43 7.95
C LEU A 115 -3.60 13.06 8.51
N CYS A 116 -4.51 12.26 9.05
CA CYS A 116 -5.75 12.74 9.65
C CYS A 116 -5.51 13.52 10.95
N ALA A 117 -4.58 13.06 11.80
CA ALA A 117 -4.25 13.72 13.06
C ALA A 117 -3.67 15.13 12.87
N PHE A 118 -2.99 15.37 11.74
CA PHE A 118 -2.32 16.63 11.43
C PHE A 118 -3.15 17.62 10.62
N LEU A 119 -4.26 17.16 10.03
CA LEU A 119 -5.14 18.01 9.25
C LEU A 119 -5.68 19.22 10.05
N PRO A 120 -6.12 19.08 11.33
CA PRO A 120 -6.57 20.22 12.13
C PRO A 120 -5.45 21.22 12.40
N ALA A 121 -4.22 20.74 12.65
CA ALA A 121 -3.07 21.61 12.92
C ALA A 121 -2.65 22.39 11.65
N ALA A 122 -2.69 21.75 10.48
CA ALA A 122 -2.45 22.43 9.21
C ALA A 122 -3.52 23.48 8.90
N LEU A 123 -4.80 23.18 9.15
CA LEU A 123 -5.91 24.11 8.95
C LEU A 123 -5.93 25.27 9.97
N ALA A 124 -5.40 25.06 11.18
CA ALA A 124 -5.29 26.09 12.20
C ALA A 124 -4.18 27.11 11.89
N SER A 125 -3.24 26.78 11.00
CA SER A 125 -2.22 27.73 10.57
C SER A 125 -2.83 28.77 9.62
N SER A 126 -2.77 30.04 10.00
CA SER A 126 -3.33 31.14 9.21
C SER A 126 -2.47 31.43 7.98
N GLY A 127 -3.13 31.72 6.86
CA GLY A 127 -2.50 32.15 5.62
C GLY A 127 -2.44 31.09 4.50
N PRO A 128 -1.93 31.48 3.31
CA PRO A 128 -1.93 30.63 2.12
C PRO A 128 -1.10 29.35 2.29
N ALA A 129 -0.02 29.40 3.08
CA ALA A 129 0.82 28.24 3.38
C ALA A 129 0.05 27.14 4.13
N GLY A 130 -0.79 27.51 5.10
CA GLY A 130 -1.65 26.58 5.84
C GLY A 130 -2.71 25.94 4.97
N ALA A 131 -3.36 26.74 4.11
CA ALA A 131 -4.33 26.25 3.13
C ALA A 131 -3.70 25.27 2.12
N THR A 132 -2.48 25.55 1.63
CA THR A 132 -1.77 24.64 0.73
C THR A 132 -1.34 23.35 1.43
N ALA A 133 -0.80 23.43 2.65
CA ALA A 133 -0.42 22.23 3.40
C ALA A 133 -1.65 21.38 3.75
N GLY A 134 -2.72 22.01 4.23
CA GLY A 134 -3.97 21.34 4.59
C GLY A 134 -4.65 20.64 3.40
N SER A 135 -4.67 21.28 2.23
CA SER A 135 -5.24 20.69 1.01
C SER A 135 -4.42 19.50 0.49
N VAL A 136 -3.07 19.57 0.57
CA VAL A 136 -2.20 18.43 0.25
C VAL A 136 -2.45 17.26 1.20
N PHE A 137 -2.51 17.51 2.51
CA PHE A 137 -2.76 16.45 3.50
C PHE A 137 -4.15 15.82 3.36
N LEU A 138 -5.18 16.64 3.09
CA LEU A 138 -6.53 16.16 2.83
C LEU A 138 -6.56 15.28 1.57
N GLY A 139 -5.90 15.71 0.49
CA GLY A 139 -5.79 14.94 -0.75
C GLY A 139 -5.09 13.59 -0.53
N LEU A 140 -4.00 13.57 0.24
CA LEU A 140 -3.28 12.35 0.61
C LEU A 140 -4.11 11.41 1.48
N ALA A 141 -4.88 11.95 2.44
CA ALA A 141 -5.78 11.17 3.29
C ALA A 141 -6.91 10.52 2.47
N ILE A 142 -7.53 11.28 1.55
CA ILE A 142 -8.57 10.78 0.64
C ILE A 142 -7.99 9.70 -0.28
N ALA A 143 -6.83 9.93 -0.88
CA ALA A 143 -6.16 8.95 -1.73
C ALA A 143 -5.88 7.64 -0.99
N SER A 144 -5.38 7.74 0.25
CA SER A 144 -5.14 6.60 1.13
C SER A 144 -6.44 5.85 1.44
N GLY A 145 -7.52 6.55 1.74
CA GLY A 145 -8.85 5.95 2.00
C GLY A 145 -9.43 5.23 0.79
N VAL A 146 -9.33 5.82 -0.41
CA VAL A 146 -9.74 5.18 -1.67
C VAL A 146 -8.92 3.92 -1.90
N ARG A 147 -7.61 3.96 -1.62
CA ARG A 147 -6.72 2.80 -1.78
C ARG A 147 -7.07 1.67 -0.82
N ILE A 148 -7.31 1.97 0.45
CA ILE A 148 -7.75 0.98 1.45
C ILE A 148 -9.03 0.29 0.99
N ARG A 149 -10.00 1.03 0.43
CA ARG A 149 -11.24 0.45 -0.12
C ARG A 149 -10.95 -0.50 -1.28
N GLN A 150 -10.05 -0.13 -2.20
CA GLN A 150 -9.66 -1.00 -3.32
C GLN A 150 -8.99 -2.29 -2.82
N ILE A 151 -8.05 -2.18 -1.87
CA ILE A 151 -7.38 -3.34 -1.27
C ILE A 151 -8.40 -4.30 -0.62
N HIS A 152 -9.44 -3.78 0.05
CA HIS A 152 -10.51 -4.62 0.61
C HIS A 152 -11.29 -5.36 -0.47
N VAL A 153 -11.62 -4.70 -1.57
CA VAL A 153 -12.32 -5.32 -2.71
C VAL A 153 -11.44 -6.41 -3.34
N ASP A 154 -10.15 -6.15 -3.50
CA ASP A 154 -9.22 -7.10 -4.11
C ASP A 154 -8.95 -8.31 -3.21
N LEU A 155 -8.84 -8.11 -1.88
CA LEU A 155 -8.75 -9.21 -0.92
C LEU A 155 -10.01 -10.08 -0.94
N ARG A 156 -11.21 -9.48 -0.99
CA ARG A 156 -12.48 -10.25 -1.08
C ARG A 156 -12.55 -11.09 -2.35
N LYS A 157 -12.17 -10.52 -3.49
CA LYS A 157 -12.11 -11.25 -4.76
C LYS A 157 -11.14 -12.43 -4.69
N LEU A 158 -9.98 -12.20 -4.08
CA LEU A 158 -8.95 -13.21 -3.93
C LEU A 158 -9.42 -14.36 -3.03
N ASP A 159 -10.12 -14.07 -1.94
CA ASP A 159 -10.73 -15.08 -1.07
C ASP A 159 -11.77 -15.93 -1.84
N THR A 160 -12.64 -15.31 -2.67
CA THR A 160 -13.61 -16.05 -3.51
C THR A 160 -12.93 -17.00 -4.51
N LEU A 161 -11.79 -16.60 -5.05
CA LEU A 161 -11.05 -17.40 -6.03
C LEU A 161 -10.33 -18.58 -5.39
N VAL A 162 -9.85 -18.42 -4.15
CA VAL A 162 -9.28 -19.52 -3.38
C VAL A 162 -10.37 -20.54 -3.03
N THR A 163 -11.56 -20.12 -2.58
CA THR A 163 -12.65 -21.05 -2.25
C THR A 163 -13.14 -21.85 -3.45
N VAL A 164 -13.35 -21.20 -4.61
CA VAL A 164 -13.80 -21.88 -5.85
C VAL A 164 -12.68 -22.77 -6.43
N GLY A 165 -11.42 -22.38 -6.28
CA GLY A 165 -10.27 -23.18 -6.70
C GLY A 165 -10.09 -24.46 -5.88
N VAL A 166 -10.44 -24.43 -4.59
CA VAL A 166 -10.38 -25.60 -3.69
C VAL A 166 -11.57 -26.55 -3.91
N GLU A 167 -12.75 -26.04 -4.23
CA GLU A 167 -13.92 -26.87 -4.58
C GLU A 167 -13.78 -27.61 -5.93
N SER A 168 -12.89 -27.15 -6.81
CA SER A 168 -12.70 -27.74 -8.15
C SER A 168 -11.50 -28.69 -8.26
N THR A 169 -10.79 -28.94 -7.16
CA THR A 169 -9.85 -30.06 -7.05
C THR A 169 -10.63 -31.34 -6.76
N PRO A 170 -10.75 -32.29 -7.70
CA PRO A 170 -11.32 -33.59 -7.38
C PRO A 170 -10.46 -34.21 -6.29
N VAL A 171 -11.10 -34.55 -5.17
CA VAL A 171 -10.53 -35.48 -4.20
C VAL A 171 -10.34 -36.78 -4.97
N ILE A 172 -9.10 -37.09 -5.37
CA ILE A 172 -8.75 -38.43 -5.80
C ILE A 172 -8.84 -39.25 -4.52
N SER A 173 -10.04 -39.75 -4.23
CA SER A 173 -10.22 -40.82 -3.28
C SER A 173 -9.47 -42.01 -3.84
N ASP A 174 -8.41 -42.44 -3.14
CA ASP A 174 -7.73 -43.70 -3.42
C ASP A 174 -8.78 -44.80 -3.52
N PRO A 175 -8.91 -45.50 -4.67
CA PRO A 175 -9.84 -46.61 -4.80
C PRO A 175 -9.34 -47.88 -4.11
N ASP A 176 -8.10 -47.94 -3.63
CA ASP A 176 -7.47 -49.17 -3.17
C ASP A 176 -6.98 -49.04 -1.72
N GLY A 177 -7.93 -49.12 -0.77
CA GLY A 177 -7.66 -49.33 0.64
C GLY A 177 -8.21 -50.69 1.07
N GLU A 178 -7.60 -51.77 0.57
CA GLU A 178 -7.71 -53.12 1.15
C GLU A 178 -6.80 -53.28 2.37
#